data_AF-A0A9E3U6N2-F1
#
_entry.id   AF-A0A9E3U6N2-F1
#
_cell.length_a   1.000
_cell.length_b   1.000
_cell.length_c   1.000
_cell.angle_alpha   90.00
_cell.angle_beta   90.00
_cell.angle_gamma   90.00
#
_symmetry.space_group_name_H-M   'P 1'
#
loop_
_entity.id
_entity.type
_entity.pdbx_description
1 polymer ?
#
loop_
_entity_poly.entity_id
_entity_poly.type
_entity_poly.pdbx_seq_one_letter_code
_entity_poly.pdbx_strand_id
1 'polypeptide(L)'
;MIVGGTALGAGLAACGDDDSSSGGVPDSGTPNPPNDTGAPDTGIDTGRPDAGTVAKLTLVNATTDMGPNAAIGPNAAIRVCFKQGTTDMNLGVAPYPPLPDKPAAATPTAPPGIYHGTGGTFPSFGLDLEGRIIVPIVMNAASLFAKGIVNPGGGSPGTTCDELVGATRDAAIGLEPNVDYWELPKIDAGTFKKEKAYVLVLTGCVGDHDSVAAKCGTGAPAANGAPGIGNLKVQIFETTRAPVSPTQLGIQFLHGSSQLNAVFGAAGIGSIYQPGLVAEPGDGGGFRPVTDGSPGLDTLSPVVAVTGADTDTFVAAQHAPTDPVNGSSLLPYRLPLIQALSGLGTPTAPTVYVAGKNYVFIGVGDPDTTTEPPFVFPDGTPGDGGNGSQFNTKFFHFLAFPTDPTVVPYTP
;
A
#
# COMPACT_ATOMS: atom_id res chain seq x y z
N MET A 1 39.25 -26.68 38.92
CA MET A 1 39.86 -27.60 37.93
C MET A 1 39.59 -27.01 36.57
N ILE A 2 40.62 -26.49 35.91
CA ILE A 2 40.58 -25.96 34.54
C ILE A 2 40.52 -27.14 33.57
N VAL A 3 39.84 -26.94 32.44
CA VAL A 3 40.00 -27.50 31.06
C VAL A 3 38.57 -27.56 30.49
N GLY A 4 38.16 -26.94 29.37
CA GLY A 4 38.86 -26.48 28.17
C GLY A 4 38.12 -27.09 26.96
N GLY A 5 37.93 -26.34 25.86
CA GLY A 5 37.56 -26.94 24.57
C GLY A 5 36.60 -26.15 23.67
N THR A 6 37.15 -25.23 22.88
CA THR A 6 36.61 -24.78 21.58
C THR A 6 36.81 -25.86 20.51
N ALA A 7 35.87 -26.02 19.56
CA ALA A 7 36.19 -26.50 18.20
C ALA A 7 35.10 -26.15 17.17
N LEU A 8 35.57 -25.58 16.05
CA LEU A 8 34.91 -25.40 14.75
C LEU A 8 34.78 -26.71 13.96
N GLY A 9 33.89 -26.71 12.95
CA GLY A 9 33.85 -27.63 11.80
C GLY A 9 32.40 -27.78 11.30
N ALA A 10 32.04 -27.74 10.01
CA ALA A 10 32.80 -28.04 8.80
C ALA A 10 32.18 -27.33 7.58
N GLY A 11 33.02 -27.03 6.58
CA GLY A 11 32.60 -26.90 5.19
C GLY A 11 32.87 -28.21 4.44
N LEU A 12 32.09 -28.46 3.39
CA LEU A 12 32.41 -29.44 2.35
C LEU A 12 32.07 -28.82 0.99
N ALA A 13 33.09 -28.82 0.13
CA ALA A 13 33.07 -28.42 -1.26
C ALA A 13 32.64 -29.58 -2.16
N ALA A 14 32.16 -29.28 -3.36
CA ALA A 14 32.14 -30.21 -4.49
C ALA A 14 32.69 -29.48 -5.73
N CYS A 15 33.86 -29.91 -6.18
CA CYS A 15 34.44 -29.66 -7.50
C CYS A 15 34.01 -30.79 -8.45
N GLY A 16 33.95 -30.51 -9.75
CA GLY A 16 33.87 -31.53 -10.78
C GLY A 16 33.84 -30.94 -12.18
N ASP A 17 34.99 -30.47 -12.67
CA ASP A 17 35.31 -30.35 -14.09
C ASP A 17 36.25 -31.51 -14.47
N ASP A 18 36.07 -32.10 -15.66
CA ASP A 18 37.17 -32.48 -16.56
C ASP A 18 36.63 -32.86 -17.97
N ASP A 19 37.27 -32.28 -18.97
CA ASP A 19 37.03 -32.34 -20.42
C ASP A 19 37.55 -33.63 -21.11
N SER A 20 36.98 -33.98 -22.28
CA SER A 20 37.69 -34.00 -23.60
C SER A 20 37.30 -35.13 -24.59
N SER A 21 36.74 -34.70 -25.74
CA SER A 21 37.03 -35.16 -27.13
C SER A 21 36.53 -36.57 -27.59
N SER A 22 36.12 -36.85 -28.83
CA SER A 22 36.13 -36.16 -30.14
C SER A 22 35.24 -36.92 -31.15
N GLY A 23 34.76 -36.23 -32.20
CA GLY A 23 34.58 -36.83 -33.53
C GLY A 23 33.23 -36.56 -34.24
N GLY A 24 33.19 -35.62 -35.21
CA GLY A 24 32.17 -35.69 -36.26
C GLY A 24 31.69 -34.46 -37.06
N VAL A 25 32.48 -33.39 -37.17
CA VAL A 25 32.54 -32.36 -38.26
C VAL A 25 31.36 -31.39 -38.54
N PRO A 26 31.66 -30.09 -38.78
CA PRO A 26 30.75 -28.93 -38.81
C PRO A 26 30.59 -28.30 -40.22
N ASP A 27 29.82 -27.19 -40.31
CA ASP A 27 29.84 -26.04 -41.27
C ASP A 27 28.39 -25.58 -41.56
N SER A 28 27.96 -24.30 -41.61
CA SER A 28 28.62 -23.01 -41.89
C SER A 28 27.79 -21.84 -41.33
N GLY A 29 28.46 -20.75 -40.91
CA GLY A 29 27.89 -19.39 -40.91
C GLY A 29 27.90 -18.59 -39.59
N THR A 30 29.08 -18.15 -39.16
CA THR A 30 29.33 -17.06 -38.17
C THR A 30 29.14 -15.65 -38.81
N PRO A 31 29.34 -14.48 -38.14
CA PRO A 31 29.54 -14.11 -36.72
C PRO A 31 28.67 -12.90 -36.22
N ASN A 32 28.72 -12.60 -34.91
CA ASN A 32 28.32 -11.37 -34.18
C ASN A 32 27.60 -10.21 -34.92
N PRO A 33 26.47 -9.67 -34.41
CA PRO A 33 26.05 -8.35 -34.82
C PRO A 33 26.95 -7.26 -34.16
N PRO A 34 27.22 -6.16 -34.89
CA PRO A 34 28.00 -5.04 -34.40
C PRO A 34 27.24 -4.25 -33.33
N ASN A 35 27.96 -3.39 -32.59
CA ASN A 35 27.39 -2.29 -31.83
C ASN A 35 26.29 -1.58 -32.64
N ASP A 36 25.02 -1.77 -32.25
CA ASP A 36 23.92 -0.99 -32.78
C ASP A 36 23.92 0.38 -32.09
N THR A 37 24.42 1.36 -32.84
CA THR A 37 24.31 2.78 -32.55
C THR A 37 23.25 3.36 -33.46
N GLY A 38 21.98 3.15 -33.12
CA GLY A 38 20.88 4.05 -33.47
C GLY A 38 19.86 3.55 -34.49
N ALA A 39 18.69 3.16 -34.00
CA ALA A 39 17.38 3.78 -34.27
C ALA A 39 16.34 3.15 -33.30
N PRO A 40 15.34 3.89 -32.81
CA PRO A 40 14.27 3.28 -32.03
C PRO A 40 13.50 2.30 -32.90
N ASP A 41 13.37 1.06 -32.43
CA ASP A 41 12.52 0.04 -33.02
C ASP A 41 11.07 0.57 -33.10
N THR A 42 10.60 0.84 -34.31
CA THR A 42 9.22 1.24 -34.60
C THR A 42 8.30 0.04 -34.83
N GLY A 43 8.68 -1.14 -34.33
CA GLY A 43 7.82 -2.32 -34.29
C GLY A 43 6.56 -2.02 -33.47
N ILE A 44 5.48 -1.70 -34.17
CA ILE A 44 4.12 -1.65 -33.61
C ILE A 44 3.76 -3.09 -33.23
N ASP A 45 3.98 -3.45 -31.97
CA ASP A 45 3.35 -4.61 -31.33
C ASP A 45 1.84 -4.35 -31.29
N THR A 46 1.14 -4.73 -32.36
CA THR A 46 -0.32 -4.71 -32.44
C THR A 46 -0.89 -5.64 -31.37
N GLY A 47 -1.18 -5.09 -30.19
CA GLY A 47 -1.81 -5.82 -29.08
C GLY A 47 -1.29 -5.48 -27.68
N ARG A 48 -0.17 -4.76 -27.55
CA ARG A 48 0.28 -4.23 -26.26
C ARG A 48 -0.17 -2.77 -26.17
N PRO A 49 -1.04 -2.38 -25.23
CA PRO A 49 -1.28 -0.96 -25.02
C PRO A 49 0.06 -0.31 -24.69
N ASP A 50 0.39 0.76 -25.41
CA ASP A 50 1.63 1.51 -25.23
C ASP A 50 1.86 1.75 -23.74
N ALA A 51 3.09 1.52 -23.28
CA ALA A 51 3.51 1.64 -21.88
C ALA A 51 3.21 3.00 -21.22
N GLY A 52 2.73 3.98 -22.00
CA GLY A 52 2.28 5.31 -21.55
C GLY A 52 0.78 5.48 -21.29
N THR A 53 -0.11 4.57 -21.67
CA THR A 53 -1.53 4.92 -21.91
C THR A 53 -2.56 4.51 -20.86
N VAL A 54 -2.21 3.75 -19.82
CA VAL A 54 -3.20 3.30 -18.80
C VAL A 54 -3.21 4.20 -17.56
N ALA A 55 -4.36 4.27 -16.89
CA ALA A 55 -4.46 4.91 -15.58
C ALA A 55 -3.58 4.16 -14.57
N LYS A 56 -2.86 4.91 -13.74
CA LYS A 56 -1.99 4.36 -12.69
C LYS A 56 -2.67 4.45 -11.34
N LEU A 57 -2.73 3.37 -10.59
CA LEU A 57 -3.47 3.34 -9.33
C LEU A 57 -2.54 2.99 -8.16
N THR A 58 -2.66 3.72 -7.07
CA THR A 58 -2.09 3.38 -5.77
C THR A 58 -3.25 3.13 -4.82
N LEU A 59 -3.26 1.99 -4.14
CA LEU A 59 -4.30 1.65 -3.17
C LEU A 59 -3.74 1.78 -1.75
N VAL A 60 -4.52 2.40 -0.86
CA VAL A 60 -4.20 2.57 0.56
C VAL A 60 -5.35 2.02 1.38
N ASN A 61 -5.03 1.21 2.38
CA ASN A 61 -6.00 0.71 3.34
C ASN A 61 -6.00 1.59 4.60
N ALA A 62 -6.99 2.47 4.71
CA ALA A 62 -7.23 3.32 5.88
C ALA A 62 -8.56 2.98 6.57
N THR A 63 -9.06 1.74 6.42
CA THR A 63 -10.30 1.29 7.08
C THR A 63 -10.13 1.25 8.58
N THR A 64 -11.08 1.79 9.33
CA THR A 64 -11.00 1.74 10.79
C THR A 64 -11.21 0.33 11.33
N ASP A 65 -12.17 -0.40 10.77
CA ASP A 65 -12.62 -1.66 11.32
C ASP A 65 -13.29 -2.51 10.25
N MET A 66 -12.86 -3.77 10.15
CA MET A 66 -13.37 -4.75 9.20
C MET A 66 -14.22 -5.83 9.89
N GLY A 67 -14.64 -5.59 11.14
CA GLY A 67 -15.57 -6.41 11.90
C GLY A 67 -14.90 -7.49 12.74
N PRO A 68 -15.68 -8.17 13.60
CA PRO A 68 -15.18 -9.19 14.52
C PRO A 68 -14.62 -10.41 13.80
N ASN A 69 -15.05 -10.70 12.58
CA ASN A 69 -14.50 -11.81 11.78
C ASN A 69 -13.16 -11.46 11.11
N ALA A 70 -12.79 -10.17 11.10
CA ALA A 70 -11.45 -9.71 10.81
C ALA A 70 -10.58 -9.59 12.07
N ALA A 71 -11.04 -10.15 13.21
CA ALA A 71 -10.51 -10.00 14.57
C ALA A 71 -9.01 -9.66 14.63
N ILE A 72 -8.77 -8.36 14.69
CA ILE A 72 -7.93 -7.63 15.65
C ILE A 72 -6.65 -8.38 16.06
N GLY A 73 -5.68 -8.26 15.16
CA GLY A 73 -4.25 -8.26 15.44
C GLY A 73 -3.55 -7.35 14.43
N PRO A 74 -2.21 -7.28 14.39
CA PRO A 74 -1.46 -6.60 13.32
C PRO A 74 -1.73 -7.16 11.91
N ASN A 75 -2.62 -8.17 11.79
CA ASN A 75 -2.90 -8.94 10.60
C ASN A 75 -4.23 -8.60 9.89
N ALA A 76 -4.93 -7.53 10.29
CA ALA A 76 -6.10 -7.05 9.56
C ALA A 76 -5.67 -6.55 8.18
N ALA A 77 -5.75 -7.44 7.19
CA ALA A 77 -5.33 -7.21 5.83
C ALA A 77 -6.48 -7.52 4.88
N ILE A 78 -6.53 -6.77 3.79
CA ILE A 78 -7.50 -7.00 2.73
C ILE A 78 -6.82 -7.54 1.48
N ARG A 79 -7.57 -8.33 0.72
CA ARG A 79 -7.27 -8.57 -0.69
C ARG A 79 -8.39 -8.01 -1.54
N VAL A 80 -8.08 -7.66 -2.78
CA VAL A 80 -8.99 -6.97 -3.67
C VAL A 80 -9.24 -7.80 -4.91
N CYS A 81 -10.52 -8.09 -5.11
CA CYS A 81 -11.09 -8.48 -6.38
C CYS A 81 -11.80 -7.28 -6.99
N PHE A 82 -12.20 -7.38 -8.26
CA PHE A 82 -13.06 -6.36 -8.86
C PHE A 82 -13.99 -6.98 -9.89
N LYS A 83 -15.21 -6.44 -9.98
CA LYS A 83 -16.03 -6.59 -11.17
C LYS A 83 -15.66 -5.50 -12.16
N GLN A 84 -15.74 -5.83 -13.44
CA GLN A 84 -15.55 -4.88 -14.52
C GLN A 84 -16.55 -5.12 -15.65
N GLY A 85 -16.93 -4.04 -16.32
CA GLY A 85 -17.89 -4.05 -17.42
C GLY A 85 -17.87 -2.71 -18.15
N THR A 86 -18.55 -2.62 -19.29
CA THR A 86 -18.79 -1.34 -19.98
C THR A 86 -20.22 -0.82 -19.76
N THR A 87 -21.07 -1.65 -19.17
CA THR A 87 -22.47 -1.39 -18.83
C THR A 87 -22.81 -2.15 -17.54
N ASP A 88 -23.86 -1.77 -16.84
CA ASP A 88 -24.28 -2.52 -15.64
C ASP A 88 -24.69 -3.97 -15.95
N MET A 89 -25.14 -4.26 -17.18
CA MET A 89 -25.56 -5.60 -17.60
C MET A 89 -24.41 -6.57 -17.89
N ASN A 90 -23.20 -6.07 -18.13
CA ASN A 90 -22.03 -6.89 -18.45
C ASN A 90 -20.93 -6.81 -17.39
N LEU A 91 -21.29 -6.40 -16.17
CA LEU A 91 -20.39 -6.46 -15.01
C LEU A 91 -20.13 -7.92 -14.64
N GLY A 92 -18.88 -8.36 -14.83
CA GLY A 92 -18.40 -9.67 -14.41
C GLY A 92 -17.21 -9.57 -13.47
N VAL A 93 -17.04 -10.55 -12.57
CA VAL A 93 -15.85 -10.64 -11.72
C VAL A 93 -14.64 -10.97 -12.59
N ALA A 94 -13.53 -10.25 -12.40
CA ALA A 94 -12.31 -10.46 -13.18
C ALA A 94 -11.65 -11.81 -12.82
N PRO A 95 -11.12 -12.57 -13.79
CA PRO A 95 -10.57 -13.91 -13.57
C PRO A 95 -9.09 -13.87 -13.14
N TYR A 96 -8.79 -13.09 -12.11
CA TYR A 96 -7.45 -12.97 -11.51
C TYR A 96 -7.53 -13.33 -10.03
N PRO A 97 -6.46 -13.80 -9.39
CA PRO A 97 -6.48 -13.99 -7.94
C PRO A 97 -6.69 -12.66 -7.21
N PRO A 98 -7.25 -12.68 -5.98
CA PRO A 98 -7.35 -11.48 -5.16
C PRO A 98 -5.98 -10.84 -4.95
N LEU A 99 -5.85 -9.52 -5.08
CA LEU A 99 -4.56 -8.83 -4.96
C LEU A 99 -4.38 -8.13 -3.60
N PRO A 100 -3.15 -8.05 -3.06
CA PRO A 100 -1.94 -8.72 -3.54
C PRO A 100 -2.03 -10.24 -3.34
N ASP A 101 -1.40 -10.99 -4.23
CA ASP A 101 -1.37 -12.45 -4.24
C ASP A 101 -0.04 -13.05 -3.80
N LYS A 102 0.98 -12.20 -3.63
CA LYS A 102 2.31 -12.55 -3.14
C LYS A 102 2.56 -11.82 -1.82
N PRO A 103 3.19 -12.48 -0.84
CA PRO A 103 3.50 -11.84 0.42
C PRO A 103 4.51 -10.70 0.18
N ALA A 104 4.45 -9.66 1.00
CA ALA A 104 5.46 -8.62 0.95
C ALA A 104 6.84 -9.24 1.25
N ALA A 105 7.87 -8.81 0.51
CA ALA A 105 9.23 -9.36 0.65
C ALA A 105 9.79 -9.23 2.09
N ALA A 106 9.32 -8.23 2.83
CA ALA A 106 9.72 -7.99 4.22
C ALA A 106 9.03 -8.91 5.24
N THR A 107 7.90 -9.55 4.89
CA THR A 107 7.08 -10.37 5.79
C THR A 107 6.60 -11.64 5.09
N PRO A 108 7.50 -12.55 4.70
CA PRO A 108 7.17 -13.71 3.86
C PRO A 108 6.24 -14.73 4.52
N THR A 109 6.06 -14.67 5.84
CA THR A 109 5.24 -15.59 6.63
C THR A 109 3.81 -15.12 6.84
N ALA A 110 3.51 -13.85 6.56
CA ALA A 110 2.17 -13.29 6.75
C ALA A 110 1.31 -13.48 5.49
N PRO A 111 -0.03 -13.64 5.61
CA PRO A 111 -0.89 -13.79 4.44
C PRO A 111 -0.78 -12.58 3.51
N PRO A 112 -0.63 -12.76 2.19
CA PRO A 112 -0.69 -11.67 1.22
C PRO A 112 -1.91 -10.77 1.45
N GLY A 113 -1.69 -9.47 1.63
CA GLY A 113 -2.77 -8.50 1.80
C GLY A 113 -2.26 -7.08 1.94
N ILE A 114 -3.18 -6.12 1.84
CA ILE A 114 -2.96 -4.71 2.15
C ILE A 114 -3.42 -4.52 3.60
N TYR A 115 -2.45 -4.48 4.50
CA TYR A 115 -2.70 -4.33 5.93
C TYR A 115 -3.26 -2.94 6.24
N HIS A 116 -4.05 -2.85 7.31
CA HIS A 116 -4.51 -1.56 7.80
C HIS A 116 -3.33 -0.60 8.00
N GLY A 117 -3.48 0.64 7.53
CA GLY A 117 -2.45 1.65 7.55
C GLY A 117 -1.35 1.47 6.51
N THR A 118 -1.47 0.51 5.59
CA THR A 118 -0.47 0.30 4.51
C THR A 118 -1.07 0.53 3.13
N GLY A 119 -0.23 0.51 2.10
CA GLY A 119 -0.67 0.68 0.73
C GLY A 119 0.40 0.27 -0.28
N GLY A 120 0.10 0.44 -1.55
CA GLY A 120 1.04 0.13 -2.63
C GLY A 120 0.47 0.43 -4.00
N THR A 121 1.37 0.44 -4.99
CA THR A 121 0.98 0.53 -6.40
C THR A 121 0.20 -0.71 -6.79
N PHE A 122 -0.99 -0.52 -7.35
CA PHE A 122 -1.79 -1.61 -7.90
C PHE A 122 -1.18 -2.05 -9.23
N PRO A 123 -1.01 -3.37 -9.49
CA PRO A 123 -0.43 -3.83 -10.73
C PRO A 123 -1.37 -3.54 -11.91
N SER A 124 -0.79 -3.41 -13.10
CA SER A 124 -1.59 -3.23 -14.32
C SER A 124 -1.87 -4.55 -15.00
N PHE A 125 -3.13 -4.70 -15.41
CA PHE A 125 -3.58 -5.81 -16.25
C PHE A 125 -3.53 -5.45 -17.75
N GLY A 126 -2.95 -4.30 -18.11
CA GLY A 126 -2.99 -3.77 -19.48
C GLY A 126 -4.38 -3.32 -19.92
N LEU A 127 -5.33 -3.19 -18.98
CA LEU A 127 -6.70 -2.81 -19.27
C LEU A 127 -6.85 -1.29 -19.27
N ASP A 128 -7.52 -0.78 -20.31
CA ASP A 128 -8.01 0.59 -20.33
C ASP A 128 -9.23 0.72 -19.41
N LEU A 129 -9.08 1.50 -18.34
CA LEU A 129 -10.11 1.72 -17.33
C LEU A 129 -11.05 2.87 -17.66
N GLU A 130 -10.75 3.70 -18.67
CA GLU A 130 -11.52 4.91 -18.97
C GLU A 130 -12.96 4.58 -19.39
N GLY A 131 -13.15 3.52 -20.18
CA GLY A 131 -14.48 3.06 -20.61
C GLY A 131 -15.13 2.03 -19.67
N ARG A 132 -14.58 1.80 -18.47
CA ARG A 132 -14.98 0.68 -17.61
C ARG A 132 -15.69 1.14 -16.35
N ILE A 133 -16.80 0.48 -16.05
CA ILE A 133 -17.41 0.46 -14.73
C ILE A 133 -16.62 -0.54 -13.89
N ILE A 134 -16.27 -0.16 -12.66
CA ILE A 134 -15.53 -1.00 -11.72
C ILE A 134 -16.32 -1.12 -10.42
N VAL A 135 -16.46 -2.34 -9.90
CA VAL A 135 -17.00 -2.58 -8.54
C VAL A 135 -15.91 -3.30 -7.76
N PRO A 136 -15.17 -2.59 -6.88
CA PRO A 136 -14.18 -3.25 -6.03
C PRO A 136 -14.88 -4.24 -5.09
N ILE A 137 -14.24 -5.38 -4.86
CA ILE A 137 -14.67 -6.38 -3.89
C ILE A 137 -13.52 -6.55 -2.91
N VAL A 138 -13.73 -6.12 -1.68
CA VAL A 138 -12.73 -6.23 -0.61
C VAL A 138 -12.96 -7.53 0.13
N MET A 139 -11.90 -8.29 0.36
CA MET A 139 -11.94 -9.61 0.98
C MET A 139 -11.05 -9.63 2.21
N ASN A 140 -11.52 -10.25 3.29
CA ASN A 140 -10.73 -10.45 4.50
C ASN A 140 -9.62 -11.47 4.24
N ALA A 141 -8.36 -11.03 4.26
CA ALA A 141 -7.21 -11.89 4.00
C ALA A 141 -7.08 -13.02 5.04
N ALA A 142 -7.46 -12.77 6.30
CA ALA A 142 -7.42 -13.77 7.35
C ALA A 142 -8.46 -14.88 7.13
N SER A 143 -9.68 -14.53 6.69
CA SER A 143 -10.68 -15.53 6.29
C SER A 143 -10.18 -16.39 5.13
N LEU A 144 -9.57 -15.78 4.12
CA LEU A 144 -9.03 -16.52 2.98
C LEU A 144 -7.89 -17.46 3.38
N PHE A 145 -7.01 -17.00 4.27
CA PHE A 145 -5.94 -17.83 4.82
C PHE A 145 -6.47 -18.99 5.68
N ALA A 146 -7.41 -18.73 6.59
CA ALA A 146 -8.01 -19.74 7.46
C ALA A 146 -8.75 -20.84 6.67
N LYS A 147 -9.32 -20.49 5.51
CA LYS A 147 -9.97 -21.42 4.58
C LYS A 147 -8.99 -22.10 3.62
N GLY A 148 -7.68 -21.86 3.74
CA GLY A 148 -6.62 -22.48 2.92
C GLY A 148 -6.55 -22.00 1.47
N ILE A 149 -7.22 -20.88 1.15
CA ILE A 149 -7.28 -20.31 -0.21
C ILE A 149 -5.97 -19.58 -0.54
N VAL A 150 -5.26 -19.09 0.47
CA VAL A 150 -3.98 -18.39 0.33
C VAL A 150 -2.94 -19.11 1.16
N ASN A 151 -1.86 -19.56 0.52
CA ASN A 151 -0.74 -20.18 1.21
C ASN A 151 0.52 -19.33 0.98
N PRO A 152 1.07 -18.67 2.02
CA PRO A 152 2.34 -17.97 1.91
C PRO A 152 3.44 -18.97 1.52
N GLY A 153 4.00 -18.82 0.32
CA GLY A 153 5.13 -19.64 -0.17
C GLY A 153 4.80 -20.74 -1.19
N GLY A 154 3.54 -20.89 -1.60
CA GLY A 154 3.11 -21.99 -2.48
C GLY A 154 3.51 -21.89 -3.96
N GLY A 155 3.94 -20.73 -4.46
CA GLY A 155 4.38 -20.52 -5.84
C GLY A 155 3.33 -20.69 -6.95
N SER A 156 2.17 -21.29 -6.65
CA SER A 156 1.06 -21.44 -7.57
C SER A 156 0.14 -20.22 -7.53
N PRO A 157 -0.39 -19.77 -8.70
CA PRO A 157 -1.45 -18.76 -8.72
C PRO A 157 -2.61 -19.23 -7.84
N GLY A 158 -3.00 -18.42 -6.86
CA GLY A 158 -4.14 -18.75 -6.00
C GLY A 158 -5.46 -18.80 -6.77
N THR A 159 -6.49 -19.36 -6.16
CA THR A 159 -7.88 -19.38 -6.68
C THR A 159 -8.29 -17.99 -7.18
N THR A 160 -8.91 -17.94 -8.36
CA THR A 160 -9.26 -16.67 -9.01
C THR A 160 -10.50 -16.04 -8.37
N CYS A 161 -10.66 -14.73 -8.50
CA CYS A 161 -11.79 -13.99 -7.96
C CYS A 161 -13.13 -14.49 -8.49
N ASP A 162 -13.22 -14.92 -9.75
CA ASP A 162 -14.46 -15.47 -10.32
C ASP A 162 -14.82 -16.84 -9.71
N GLU A 163 -13.83 -17.67 -9.40
CA GLU A 163 -14.01 -18.93 -8.66
C GLU A 163 -14.36 -18.72 -7.17
N LEU A 164 -14.01 -17.55 -6.61
CA LEU A 164 -14.30 -17.21 -5.22
C LEU A 164 -15.67 -16.57 -5.03
N VAL A 165 -16.00 -15.57 -5.86
CA VAL A 165 -17.18 -14.70 -5.69
C VAL A 165 -17.94 -14.43 -7.00
N GLY A 166 -17.50 -15.01 -8.12
CA GLY A 166 -18.13 -14.84 -9.43
C GLY A 166 -19.14 -15.91 -9.79
N ALA A 167 -19.48 -15.98 -11.08
CA ALA A 167 -20.47 -16.93 -11.59
C ALA A 167 -19.98 -18.39 -11.59
N THR A 168 -18.67 -18.58 -11.60
CA THR A 168 -17.96 -19.88 -11.51
C THR A 168 -17.67 -20.27 -10.07
N ARG A 169 -18.27 -19.59 -9.08
CA ARG A 169 -17.99 -19.77 -7.67
C ARG A 169 -18.13 -21.22 -7.23
N ASP A 170 -17.07 -21.74 -6.59
CA ASP A 170 -17.13 -23.02 -5.90
C ASP A 170 -17.83 -22.86 -4.54
N ALA A 171 -19.00 -23.49 -4.42
CA ALA A 171 -19.80 -23.47 -3.19
C ALA A 171 -19.05 -24.10 -2.01
N ALA A 172 -18.10 -25.01 -2.25
CA ALA A 172 -17.30 -25.65 -1.22
C ALA A 172 -16.35 -24.68 -0.49
N ILE A 173 -15.99 -23.56 -1.12
CA ILE A 173 -15.12 -22.53 -0.51
C ILE A 173 -15.87 -21.78 0.60
N GLY A 174 -17.19 -21.63 0.47
CA GLY A 174 -18.04 -21.13 1.55
C GLY A 174 -17.72 -19.70 2.04
N LEU A 175 -17.41 -18.76 1.14
CA LEU A 175 -17.28 -17.33 1.51
C LEU A 175 -18.64 -16.66 1.68
N GLU A 176 -18.85 -15.98 2.80
CA GLU A 176 -20.10 -15.31 3.11
C GLU A 176 -20.08 -13.83 2.68
N PRO A 177 -21.05 -13.36 1.87
CA PRO A 177 -21.15 -11.95 1.53
C PRO A 177 -21.44 -11.12 2.77
N ASN A 178 -20.84 -9.95 2.86
CA ASN A 178 -20.89 -9.03 4.00
C ASN A 178 -20.23 -9.53 5.29
N VAL A 179 -19.49 -10.64 5.22
CA VAL A 179 -18.76 -11.24 6.36
C VAL A 179 -17.31 -11.51 5.96
N ASP A 180 -17.11 -12.26 4.88
CA ASP A 180 -15.77 -12.57 4.34
C ASP A 180 -15.35 -11.61 3.23
N TYR A 181 -16.32 -11.05 2.52
CA TYR A 181 -16.10 -10.07 1.45
C TYR A 181 -17.25 -9.06 1.34
N TRP A 182 -16.91 -7.88 0.84
CA TRP A 182 -17.83 -6.76 0.65
C TRP A 182 -17.67 -6.19 -0.74
N GLU A 183 -18.77 -6.14 -1.49
CA GLU A 183 -18.82 -5.38 -2.74
C GLU A 183 -18.99 -3.90 -2.43
N LEU A 184 -18.03 -3.09 -2.86
CA LEU A 184 -18.02 -1.66 -2.59
C LEU A 184 -18.92 -0.89 -3.57
N PRO A 185 -19.22 0.40 -3.29
CA PRO A 185 -19.94 1.23 -4.23
C PRO A 185 -19.27 1.24 -5.61
N LYS A 186 -20.12 1.28 -6.63
CA LYS A 186 -19.73 1.29 -8.04
C LYS A 186 -18.91 2.55 -8.36
N ILE A 187 -17.82 2.36 -9.10
CA ILE A 187 -17.04 3.43 -9.72
C ILE A 187 -17.47 3.50 -11.18
N ASP A 188 -18.00 4.65 -11.57
CA ASP A 188 -18.53 4.86 -12.91
C ASP A 188 -17.42 4.93 -13.97
N ALA A 189 -17.76 4.54 -15.20
CA ALA A 189 -16.90 4.75 -16.36
C ALA A 189 -16.56 6.23 -16.52
N GLY A 190 -15.35 6.51 -17.02
CA GLY A 190 -14.80 7.85 -17.16
C GLY A 190 -14.08 8.40 -15.91
N THR A 191 -14.16 7.68 -14.78
CA THR A 191 -13.43 8.06 -13.55
C THR A 191 -11.91 7.98 -13.75
N PHE A 192 -11.42 6.86 -14.27
CA PHE A 192 -9.99 6.61 -14.46
C PHE A 192 -9.56 6.93 -15.89
N LYS A 193 -9.02 8.14 -16.09
CA LYS A 193 -8.52 8.59 -17.38
C LYS A 193 -7.10 8.08 -17.68
N LYS A 194 -6.82 7.90 -18.97
CA LYS A 194 -5.48 7.59 -19.49
C LYS A 194 -4.46 8.64 -19.07
N GLU A 195 -3.21 8.21 -18.92
CA GLU A 195 -2.08 9.08 -18.55
C GLU A 195 -2.28 9.83 -17.22
N LYS A 196 -3.25 9.43 -16.41
CA LYS A 196 -3.48 9.97 -15.07
C LYS A 196 -3.07 8.95 -14.02
N ALA A 197 -2.78 9.46 -12.84
CA ALA A 197 -2.48 8.66 -11.68
C ALA A 197 -3.47 8.99 -10.57
N TYR A 198 -3.85 7.98 -9.80
CA TYR A 198 -4.87 8.09 -8.77
C TYR A 198 -4.41 7.39 -7.50
N VAL A 199 -4.71 8.01 -6.37
CA VAL A 199 -4.71 7.34 -5.07
C VAL A 199 -6.13 6.94 -4.73
N LEU A 200 -6.29 5.66 -4.42
CA LEU A 200 -7.52 5.05 -3.94
C LEU A 200 -7.34 4.81 -2.44
N VAL A 201 -8.11 5.50 -1.61
CA VAL A 201 -8.07 5.31 -0.16
C VAL A 201 -9.32 4.56 0.27
N LEU A 202 -9.15 3.33 0.73
CA LEU A 202 -10.22 2.57 1.35
C LEU A 202 -10.44 3.09 2.77
N THR A 203 -11.67 3.51 3.07
CA THR A 203 -12.06 4.13 4.36
C THR A 203 -13.35 3.52 4.88
N GLY A 204 -13.65 3.79 6.15
CA GLY A 204 -14.92 3.40 6.79
C GLY A 204 -14.82 2.13 7.64
N CYS A 205 -16.00 1.63 8.00
CA CYS A 205 -16.23 0.44 8.79
C CYS A 205 -17.31 -0.45 8.15
N VAL A 206 -17.18 -1.77 8.37
CA VAL A 206 -18.24 -2.74 8.07
C VAL A 206 -19.46 -2.56 8.98
N GLY A 207 -20.56 -3.22 8.67
CA GLY A 207 -21.85 -3.12 9.39
C GLY A 207 -21.80 -3.56 10.86
N ASP A 208 -20.98 -4.55 11.15
CA ASP A 208 -20.82 -5.20 12.46
C ASP A 208 -19.53 -4.81 13.18
N HIS A 209 -18.96 -3.63 12.85
CA HIS A 209 -17.74 -3.12 13.49
C HIS A 209 -17.88 -2.99 15.01
N ASP A 210 -16.78 -3.14 15.75
CA ASP A 210 -16.73 -2.97 17.21
C ASP A 210 -16.16 -1.61 17.65
N SER A 211 -15.62 -0.86 16.69
CA SER A 211 -15.05 0.47 16.91
C SER A 211 -16.09 1.55 17.28
N VAL A 212 -15.63 2.66 17.86
CA VAL A 212 -16.48 3.85 18.08
C VAL A 212 -16.92 4.43 16.74
N ALA A 213 -18.22 4.57 16.49
CA ALA A 213 -18.78 4.99 15.20
C ALA A 213 -18.18 6.31 14.66
N ALA A 214 -17.79 7.25 15.52
CA ALA A 214 -17.13 8.49 15.10
C ALA A 214 -15.81 8.24 14.35
N LYS A 215 -15.06 7.20 14.74
CA LYS A 215 -13.79 6.82 14.11
C LYS A 215 -13.98 6.26 12.70
N CYS A 216 -15.14 5.68 12.42
CA CYS A 216 -15.53 5.15 11.11
C CYS A 216 -15.88 6.22 10.06
N GLY A 217 -15.94 7.50 10.46
CA GLY A 217 -16.28 8.60 9.55
C GLY A 217 -17.78 8.77 9.27
N THR A 218 -18.10 9.68 8.35
CA THR A 218 -19.50 10.06 8.07
C THR A 218 -20.31 8.88 7.53
N GLY A 219 -21.54 8.72 8.03
CA GLY A 219 -22.46 7.66 7.60
C GLY A 219 -22.18 6.29 8.21
N ALA A 220 -21.30 6.21 9.22
CA ALA A 220 -21.02 4.98 9.92
C ALA A 220 -22.28 4.38 10.56
N PRO A 221 -22.45 3.04 10.51
CA PRO A 221 -23.51 2.36 11.23
C PRO A 221 -23.28 2.43 12.75
N ALA A 222 -24.26 1.96 13.52
CA ALA A 222 -24.05 1.76 14.95
C ALA A 222 -23.10 0.57 15.18
N ALA A 223 -22.20 0.70 16.16
CA ALA A 223 -21.29 -0.38 16.55
C ALA A 223 -22.07 -1.64 16.96
N ASN A 224 -21.47 -2.80 16.70
CA ASN A 224 -22.03 -4.14 16.92
C ASN A 224 -23.37 -4.35 16.20
N GLY A 225 -23.51 -3.77 15.01
CA GLY A 225 -24.64 -3.96 14.12
C GLY A 225 -24.67 -5.34 13.46
N ALA A 226 -25.55 -5.50 12.48
CA ALA A 226 -25.58 -6.70 11.65
C ALA A 226 -24.44 -6.66 10.62
N PRO A 227 -23.88 -7.83 10.22
CA PRO A 227 -22.89 -7.89 9.15
C PRO A 227 -23.39 -7.20 7.89
N GLY A 228 -22.52 -6.39 7.28
CA GLY A 228 -22.90 -5.49 6.20
C GLY A 228 -21.71 -4.73 5.65
N ILE A 229 -21.89 -4.06 4.51
CA ILE A 229 -20.90 -3.11 3.97
C ILE A 229 -20.63 -1.92 4.93
N GLY A 230 -21.59 -1.60 5.81
CA GLY A 230 -21.50 -0.43 6.68
C GLY A 230 -21.34 0.84 5.85
N ASN A 231 -20.27 1.59 6.11
CA ASN A 231 -19.89 2.77 5.32
C ASN A 231 -18.55 2.60 4.58
N LEU A 232 -18.08 1.35 4.39
CA LEU A 232 -16.90 1.06 3.60
C LEU A 232 -17.00 1.62 2.18
N LYS A 233 -15.97 2.34 1.76
CA LYS A 233 -15.88 2.94 0.42
C LYS A 233 -14.45 3.21 0.01
N VAL A 234 -14.21 3.26 -1.29
CA VAL A 234 -12.97 3.79 -1.86
C VAL A 234 -13.18 5.25 -2.23
N GLN A 235 -12.31 6.11 -1.72
CA GLN A 235 -12.17 7.49 -2.17
C GLN A 235 -11.09 7.58 -3.24
N ILE A 236 -11.33 8.41 -4.25
CA ILE A 236 -10.50 8.46 -5.45
C ILE A 236 -9.98 9.89 -5.62
N PHE A 237 -8.66 10.03 -5.67
CA PHE A 237 -7.99 11.32 -5.82
C PHE A 237 -7.02 11.27 -7.01
N GLU A 238 -7.21 12.14 -8.00
CA GLU A 238 -6.23 12.33 -9.09
C GLU A 238 -4.99 13.06 -8.56
N THR A 239 -3.80 12.53 -8.82
CA THR A 239 -2.53 13.12 -8.39
C THR A 239 -1.84 13.90 -9.51
N THR A 240 -0.97 14.83 -9.12
CA THR A 240 -0.21 15.67 -10.05
C THR A 240 1.07 14.96 -10.49
N ARG A 241 1.05 14.35 -11.68
CA ARG A 241 2.22 13.64 -12.25
C ARG A 241 3.37 14.56 -12.63
N ALA A 242 3.06 15.74 -13.17
CA ALA A 242 4.08 16.67 -13.67
C ALA A 242 4.88 17.27 -12.50
N PRO A 243 6.22 17.11 -12.47
CA PRO A 243 7.05 17.70 -11.43
C PRO A 243 6.85 19.20 -11.32
N VAL A 244 6.70 19.71 -10.10
CA VAL A 244 6.55 21.16 -9.87
C VAL A 244 7.85 21.94 -9.99
N SER A 245 8.99 21.25 -9.89
CA SER A 245 10.31 21.85 -9.93
C SER A 245 11.35 20.78 -10.27
N PRO A 246 12.39 21.09 -11.08
CA PRO A 246 13.46 20.14 -11.38
C PRO A 246 14.46 19.97 -10.24
N THR A 247 14.51 20.90 -9.28
CA THR A 247 15.49 20.93 -8.18
C THR A 247 14.88 20.77 -6.80
N GLN A 248 13.55 20.66 -6.72
CA GLN A 248 12.82 20.50 -5.47
C GLN A 248 11.95 19.25 -5.51
N LEU A 249 11.59 18.77 -4.33
CA LEU A 249 10.63 17.69 -4.12
C LEU A 249 9.22 18.27 -4.17
N GLY A 250 8.34 17.74 -5.02
CA GLY A 250 6.91 18.08 -4.97
C GLY A 250 6.18 17.21 -3.96
N ILE A 251 5.39 17.81 -3.09
CA ILE A 251 4.58 17.11 -2.08
C ILE A 251 3.12 17.52 -2.22
N GLN A 252 2.25 16.54 -2.41
CA GLN A 252 0.83 16.64 -2.09
C GLN A 252 0.57 15.94 -0.76
N PHE A 253 -0.44 16.39 -0.03
CA PHE A 253 -0.85 15.78 1.22
C PHE A 253 -2.33 15.38 1.18
N LEU A 254 -2.64 14.20 1.70
CA LEU A 254 -4.00 13.71 1.90
C LEU A 254 -4.19 13.29 3.35
N HIS A 255 -5.19 13.85 4.02
CA HIS A 255 -5.63 13.36 5.31
C HIS A 255 -6.64 12.22 5.11
N GLY A 256 -6.21 10.97 5.31
CA GLY A 256 -7.04 9.76 5.11
C GLY A 256 -7.48 9.05 6.40
N SER A 257 -7.26 9.65 7.58
CA SER A 257 -7.58 9.05 8.88
C SER A 257 -8.85 9.69 9.47
N SER A 258 -9.99 9.03 9.32
CA SER A 258 -11.23 9.45 9.98
C SER A 258 -11.12 9.38 11.51
N GLN A 259 -10.24 8.51 12.02
CA GLN A 259 -9.95 8.31 13.44
C GLN A 259 -9.28 9.55 14.04
N LEU A 260 -8.27 10.12 13.38
CA LEU A 260 -7.63 11.36 13.81
C LEU A 260 -8.67 12.49 13.87
N ASN A 261 -9.54 12.61 12.86
CA ASN A 261 -10.59 13.62 12.85
C ASN A 261 -11.64 13.42 13.96
N ALA A 262 -11.93 12.18 14.35
CA ALA A 262 -12.80 11.88 15.47
C ALA A 262 -12.17 12.27 16.82
N VAL A 263 -10.86 12.04 16.97
CA VAL A 263 -10.11 12.26 18.21
C VAL A 263 -9.85 13.74 18.46
N PHE A 264 -9.36 14.46 17.44
CA PHE A 264 -9.01 15.87 17.55
C PHE A 264 -10.20 16.80 17.30
N GLY A 265 -11.26 16.31 16.65
CA GLY A 265 -12.38 17.12 16.17
C GLY A 265 -11.97 18.05 15.02
N ALA A 266 -12.93 18.40 14.16
CA ALA A 266 -12.65 19.26 12.99
C ALA A 266 -12.01 20.61 13.37
N ALA A 267 -12.41 21.20 14.51
CA ALA A 267 -11.85 22.44 15.03
C ALA A 267 -10.44 22.26 15.65
N GLY A 268 -10.17 21.11 16.28
CA GLY A 268 -8.85 20.82 16.84
C GLY A 268 -7.83 20.57 15.73
N ILE A 269 -8.15 19.72 14.75
CA ILE A 269 -7.35 19.52 13.53
C ILE A 269 -7.08 20.86 12.86
N GLY A 270 -8.13 21.65 12.62
CA GLY A 270 -8.07 22.95 11.95
C GLY A 270 -7.07 23.96 12.52
N SER A 271 -6.70 23.82 13.81
CA SER A 271 -5.81 24.76 14.51
C SER A 271 -4.40 24.22 14.77
N ILE A 272 -4.19 22.91 14.71
CA ILE A 272 -2.91 22.28 15.09
C ILE A 272 -2.32 21.38 14.00
N TYR A 273 -3.11 20.85 13.08
CA TYR A 273 -2.64 19.86 12.13
C TYR A 273 -2.23 20.56 10.85
N GLN A 274 -0.94 20.85 10.71
CA GLN A 274 -0.34 21.40 9.50
C GLN A 274 0.86 20.52 9.14
N PRO A 275 0.69 19.49 8.30
CA PRO A 275 1.77 18.59 7.98
C PRO A 275 2.90 19.32 7.26
N GLY A 276 4.13 18.89 7.52
CA GLY A 276 5.30 19.50 6.91
C GLY A 276 6.60 18.78 7.24
N LEU A 277 7.68 19.32 6.72
CA LEU A 277 9.04 18.84 6.96
C LEU A 277 9.74 19.71 8.01
N VAL A 278 10.49 19.08 8.89
CA VAL A 278 11.39 19.73 9.84
C VAL A 278 12.79 19.21 9.56
N ALA A 279 13.74 20.14 9.41
CA ALA A 279 15.14 19.79 9.27
C ALA A 279 15.66 19.09 10.54
N GLU A 280 16.55 18.11 10.39
CA GLU A 280 17.14 17.46 11.55
C GLU A 280 17.94 18.49 12.40
N PRO A 281 18.04 18.26 13.72
CA PRO A 281 18.78 19.17 14.60
C PRO A 281 20.23 19.35 14.15
N GLY A 282 20.57 20.54 13.66
CA GLY A 282 21.92 20.89 13.17
C GLY A 282 21.95 21.49 11.76
N ASP A 283 20.91 21.27 10.96
CA ASP A 283 20.87 21.69 9.54
C ASP A 283 20.40 23.16 9.35
N GLY A 284 20.06 23.87 10.43
CA GLY A 284 19.68 25.28 10.42
C GLY A 284 18.34 25.60 9.71
N GLY A 285 17.60 24.58 9.26
CA GLY A 285 16.32 24.72 8.58
C GLY A 285 15.12 24.85 9.52
N GLY A 286 14.17 25.74 9.19
CA GLY A 286 12.88 25.85 9.86
C GLY A 286 11.84 24.85 9.36
N PHE A 287 10.66 24.84 9.99
CA PHE A 287 9.49 24.07 9.55
C PHE A 287 9.03 24.51 8.16
N ARG A 288 8.77 23.54 7.28
CA ARG A 288 8.32 23.74 5.90
C ARG A 288 6.96 23.06 5.72
N PRO A 289 5.85 23.82 5.77
CA PRO A 289 4.52 23.23 5.60
C PRO A 289 4.35 22.71 4.18
N VAL A 290 3.64 21.59 4.03
CA VAL A 290 3.26 21.01 2.72
C VAL A 290 1.80 21.26 2.38
N THR A 291 1.13 22.09 3.17
CA THR A 291 -0.28 22.47 3.06
C THR A 291 -0.47 23.94 3.44
N ASP A 292 -1.43 24.61 2.80
CA ASP A 292 -1.83 25.98 3.14
C ASP A 292 -2.87 25.92 4.27
N GLY A 293 -2.38 25.74 5.49
CA GLY A 293 -3.20 25.52 6.69
C GLY A 293 -3.55 24.05 6.92
N SER A 294 -4.63 23.81 7.67
CA SER A 294 -4.98 22.46 8.07
C SER A 294 -5.72 21.70 6.96
N PRO A 295 -5.24 20.51 6.55
CA PRO A 295 -5.91 19.73 5.54
C PRO A 295 -7.22 19.16 6.09
N GLY A 296 -8.31 19.34 5.33
CA GLY A 296 -9.56 18.65 5.61
C GLY A 296 -9.43 17.14 5.42
N LEU A 297 -10.19 16.38 6.21
CA LEU A 297 -10.37 14.95 5.99
C LEU A 297 -10.82 14.72 4.53
N ASP A 298 -10.26 13.68 3.89
CA ASP A 298 -10.61 13.25 2.54
C ASP A 298 -10.40 14.35 1.48
N THR A 299 -9.40 15.22 1.70
CA THR A 299 -9.03 16.29 0.77
C THR A 299 -7.56 16.16 0.38
N LEU A 300 -7.31 16.08 -0.92
CA LEU A 300 -5.96 16.13 -1.47
C LEU A 300 -5.52 17.58 -1.66
N SER A 301 -4.39 17.95 -1.08
CA SER A 301 -3.83 19.30 -1.21
C SER A 301 -3.28 19.54 -2.63
N PRO A 302 -3.17 20.82 -3.04
CA PRO A 302 -2.27 21.21 -4.12
C PRO A 302 -0.83 20.74 -3.84
N VAL A 303 -0.07 20.55 -4.91
CA VAL A 303 1.35 20.18 -4.81
C VAL A 303 2.19 21.40 -4.41
N VAL A 304 3.06 21.21 -3.41
CA VAL A 304 4.00 22.21 -2.90
C VAL A 304 5.43 21.76 -3.21
N ALA A 305 6.28 22.67 -3.69
CA ALA A 305 7.69 22.39 -3.92
C ALA A 305 8.52 22.65 -2.65
N VAL A 306 9.33 21.68 -2.23
CA VAL A 306 10.14 21.75 -1.01
C VAL A 306 11.62 21.44 -1.30
N THR A 307 12.51 22.23 -0.71
CA THR A 307 13.98 22.07 -0.81
C THR A 307 14.54 21.23 0.34
N GLY A 308 15.58 20.43 0.07
CA GLY A 308 16.44 19.83 1.11
C GLY A 308 15.74 18.78 1.98
N ALA A 309 14.94 17.89 1.36
CA ALA A 309 14.12 16.92 2.06
C ALA A 309 14.88 15.63 2.47
N ASP A 310 16.11 15.45 2.04
CA ASP A 310 16.84 14.17 2.06
C ASP A 310 17.18 13.65 3.46
N THR A 311 17.39 14.54 4.43
CA THR A 311 17.62 14.18 5.84
C THR A 311 16.43 14.50 6.75
N ASP A 312 15.39 15.14 6.21
CA ASP A 312 14.31 15.69 7.01
C ASP A 312 13.46 14.63 7.72
N THR A 313 12.76 15.11 8.75
CA THR A 313 11.65 14.39 9.34
C THR A 313 10.32 15.04 8.92
N PHE A 314 9.35 14.22 8.55
CA PHE A 314 7.97 14.64 8.33
C PHE A 314 7.18 14.63 9.64
N VAL A 315 6.42 15.69 9.89
CA VAL A 315 5.66 15.89 11.12
C VAL A 315 4.21 16.23 10.80
N ALA A 316 3.31 15.87 11.73
CA ALA A 316 1.90 16.26 11.68
C ALA A 316 1.68 17.77 11.90
N ALA A 317 2.59 18.42 12.64
CA ALA A 317 2.60 19.86 12.84
C ALA A 317 3.98 20.39 13.25
N GLN A 318 4.19 21.70 13.07
CA GLN A 318 5.40 22.42 13.50
C GLN A 318 5.74 22.21 14.98
N HIS A 319 4.72 22.29 15.84
CA HIS A 319 4.83 22.05 17.27
C HIS A 319 4.17 20.70 17.52
N ALA A 320 4.95 19.62 17.35
CA ALA A 320 4.50 18.22 17.44
C ALA A 320 3.29 18.08 18.38
N PRO A 321 2.08 17.94 17.82
CA PRO A 321 0.88 18.05 18.63
C PRO A 321 0.88 16.84 19.55
N THR A 322 0.77 17.08 20.85
CA THR A 322 0.42 16.04 21.79
C THR A 322 -1.03 15.65 21.51
N ASP A 323 -1.28 14.34 21.33
CA ASP A 323 -2.61 13.75 21.34
C ASP A 323 -3.39 14.33 22.53
N PRO A 324 -4.51 15.02 22.32
CA PRO A 324 -5.29 15.64 23.39
C PRO A 324 -5.93 14.60 24.31
N VAL A 325 -6.09 13.35 23.85
CA VAL A 325 -6.67 12.28 24.66
C VAL A 325 -5.63 11.71 25.62
N ASN A 326 -4.38 11.54 25.16
CA ASN A 326 -3.38 10.75 25.88
C ASN A 326 -2.07 11.47 26.17
N GLY A 327 -1.89 12.68 25.65
CA GLY A 327 -0.66 13.47 25.77
C GLY A 327 0.52 12.92 24.94
N SER A 328 0.33 11.83 24.19
CA SER A 328 1.36 11.22 23.34
C SER A 328 1.66 12.11 22.14
N SER A 329 2.94 12.41 21.89
CA SER A 329 3.32 13.15 20.70
C SER A 329 3.00 12.36 19.44
N LEU A 330 2.32 12.97 18.45
CA LEU A 330 2.34 12.43 17.09
C LEU A 330 3.81 12.45 16.63
N LEU A 331 4.42 11.26 16.59
CA LEU A 331 5.86 11.13 16.47
C LEU A 331 6.37 11.81 15.18
N PRO A 332 7.53 12.45 15.24
CA PRO A 332 8.25 12.82 14.02
C PRO A 332 8.64 11.55 13.25
N TYR A 333 8.32 11.48 11.95
CA TYR A 333 8.63 10.33 11.08
C TYR A 333 9.75 10.66 10.10
N ARG A 334 10.90 10.00 10.26
CA ARG A 334 11.98 10.06 9.29
C ARG A 334 11.54 9.51 7.93
N LEU A 335 11.97 10.16 6.85
CA LEU A 335 11.57 9.75 5.50
C LEU A 335 11.87 8.28 5.15
N PRO A 336 13.03 7.69 5.53
CA PRO A 336 13.26 6.26 5.30
C PRO A 336 12.24 5.34 5.99
N LEU A 337 11.72 5.73 7.17
CA LEU A 337 10.66 4.97 7.83
C LEU A 337 9.35 5.06 7.03
N ILE A 338 8.96 6.26 6.58
CA ILE A 338 7.77 6.45 5.73
C ILE A 338 7.87 5.62 4.46
N GLN A 339 9.05 5.58 3.82
CA GLN A 339 9.30 4.76 2.64
C GLN A 339 9.09 3.27 2.92
N ALA A 340 9.60 2.78 4.06
CA ALA A 340 9.43 1.38 4.44
C ALA A 340 7.96 1.03 4.72
N LEU A 341 7.23 1.90 5.44
CA LEU A 341 5.80 1.75 5.69
C LEU A 341 4.97 1.79 4.40
N SER A 342 5.46 2.53 3.39
CA SER A 342 4.87 2.60 2.05
C SER A 342 5.24 1.42 1.15
N GLY A 343 6.01 0.45 1.63
CA GLY A 343 6.44 -0.72 0.85
C GLY A 343 7.44 -0.41 -0.26
N LEU A 344 8.15 0.73 -0.18
CA LEU A 344 9.05 1.24 -1.22
C LEU A 344 10.54 0.94 -0.94
N GLY A 345 10.86 0.13 0.06
CA GLY A 345 12.23 -0.30 0.37
C GLY A 345 12.48 -0.49 1.87
N THR A 346 13.74 -0.71 2.25
CA THR A 346 14.12 -0.89 3.65
C THR A 346 14.31 0.46 4.35
N PRO A 347 14.05 0.55 5.68
CA PRO A 347 14.21 1.80 6.44
C PRO A 347 15.64 2.36 6.48
N THR A 348 16.64 1.58 6.05
CA THR A 348 18.06 1.95 6.02
C THR A 348 18.57 2.30 4.62
N ALA A 349 17.73 2.16 3.59
CA ALA A 349 18.08 2.55 2.23
C ALA A 349 18.08 4.08 2.09
N PRO A 350 18.89 4.65 1.18
CA PRO A 350 18.71 6.04 0.77
C PRO A 350 17.27 6.24 0.31
N THR A 351 16.71 7.41 0.62
CA THR A 351 15.30 7.62 0.38
C THR A 351 14.97 7.69 -1.12
N VAL A 352 13.82 7.14 -1.52
CA VAL A 352 13.28 7.27 -2.89
C VAL A 352 12.74 8.67 -3.17
N TYR A 353 12.60 9.54 -2.17
CA TYR A 353 12.11 10.91 -2.33
C TYR A 353 13.23 11.79 -2.88
N VAL A 354 13.18 12.07 -4.19
CA VAL A 354 14.23 12.81 -4.89
C VAL A 354 13.68 14.09 -5.51
N ALA A 355 14.55 15.10 -5.63
CA ALA A 355 14.23 16.32 -6.37
C ALA A 355 13.83 16.02 -7.82
N GLY A 356 12.95 16.86 -8.41
CA GLY A 356 12.46 16.64 -9.77
C GLY A 356 11.31 15.64 -9.87
N LYS A 357 10.74 15.21 -8.74
CA LYS A 357 9.63 14.27 -8.65
C LYS A 357 8.58 14.78 -7.66
N ASN A 358 7.35 14.31 -7.85
CA ASN A 358 6.23 14.59 -6.96
C ASN A 358 5.83 13.32 -6.20
N TYR A 359 5.42 13.48 -4.95
CA TYR A 359 4.91 12.42 -4.09
C TYR A 359 3.65 12.88 -3.39
N VAL A 360 2.78 11.93 -3.07
CA VAL A 360 1.60 12.14 -2.24
C VAL A 360 1.85 11.49 -0.88
N PHE A 361 1.87 12.32 0.15
CA PHE A 361 1.95 11.92 1.55
C PHE A 361 0.54 11.75 2.10
N ILE A 362 0.29 10.69 2.86
CA ILE A 362 -1.04 10.31 3.31
C ILE A 362 -0.97 9.99 4.80
N GLY A 363 -1.71 10.76 5.61
CA GLY A 363 -1.87 10.47 7.04
C GLY A 363 -2.94 9.41 7.27
N VAL A 364 -2.59 8.29 7.89
CA VAL A 364 -3.44 7.11 8.15
C VAL A 364 -3.29 6.61 9.59
N GLY A 365 -4.15 5.68 10.03
CA GLY A 365 -4.09 5.07 11.37
C GLY A 365 -4.94 5.80 12.43
N ASP A 366 -4.87 5.34 13.68
CA ASP A 366 -5.61 5.87 14.83
C ASP A 366 -4.63 6.42 15.89
N PRO A 367 -4.74 7.71 16.30
CA PRO A 367 -3.86 8.28 17.32
C PRO A 367 -4.21 7.83 18.76
N ASP A 368 -5.43 7.36 19.01
CA ASP A 368 -6.01 7.18 20.35
C ASP A 368 -5.89 5.75 20.88
N THR A 369 -5.07 4.91 20.25
CA THR A 369 -4.80 3.57 20.77
C THR A 369 -3.82 3.66 21.95
N THR A 370 -4.27 4.14 23.11
CA THR A 370 -3.54 4.13 24.40
C THR A 370 -2.91 2.78 24.75
N THR A 371 -3.51 1.71 24.25
CA THR A 371 -3.09 0.33 24.48
C THR A 371 -2.14 -0.20 23.41
N GLU A 372 -2.03 0.46 22.26
CA GLU A 372 -1.19 -0.01 21.17
C GLU A 372 -0.02 0.96 20.90
N PRO A 373 1.19 0.61 21.34
CA PRO A 373 2.37 1.42 21.09
C PRO A 373 2.74 1.47 19.60
N PRO A 374 3.55 2.46 19.18
CA PRO A 374 4.00 2.60 17.79
C PRO A 374 4.82 1.39 17.30
N PHE A 375 5.36 0.59 18.21
CA PHE A 375 6.05 -0.66 17.90
C PHE A 375 5.51 -1.78 18.77
N VAL A 376 5.36 -2.98 18.21
CA VAL A 376 4.87 -4.17 18.90
C VAL A 376 5.74 -5.37 18.57
N PHE A 377 5.89 -6.32 19.49
CA PHE A 377 6.48 -7.62 19.20
C PHE A 377 5.49 -8.52 18.43
N PRO A 378 5.92 -9.66 17.85
CA PRO A 378 5.04 -10.56 17.11
C PRO A 378 3.90 -11.15 17.94
N ASP A 379 4.04 -11.17 19.27
CA ASP A 379 3.01 -11.57 20.23
C ASP A 379 2.01 -10.44 20.57
N GLY A 380 2.16 -9.26 19.95
CA GLY A 380 1.31 -8.09 20.16
C GLY A 380 1.67 -7.25 21.39
N THR A 381 2.70 -7.63 22.16
CA THR A 381 3.12 -6.85 23.32
C THR A 381 3.87 -5.57 22.92
N PRO A 382 3.87 -4.52 23.77
CA PRO A 382 4.62 -3.29 23.53
C PRO A 382 6.10 -3.50 23.19
N GLY A 383 6.53 -2.96 22.05
CA GLY A 383 7.91 -2.90 21.60
C GLY A 383 8.48 -1.48 21.67
N ASP A 384 9.81 -1.38 21.56
CA ASP A 384 10.57 -0.12 21.63
C ASP A 384 11.17 0.30 20.27
N GLY A 385 10.84 -0.40 19.18
CA GLY A 385 11.45 -0.22 17.86
C GLY A 385 12.81 -0.90 17.72
N GLY A 386 13.25 -1.66 18.74
CA GLY A 386 14.45 -2.48 18.72
C GLY A 386 14.25 -3.85 18.03
N ASN A 387 15.31 -4.67 18.07
CA ASN A 387 15.34 -5.98 17.43
C ASN A 387 14.15 -6.85 17.84
N GLY A 388 13.40 -7.31 16.84
CA GLY A 388 12.26 -8.20 17.03
C GLY A 388 10.92 -7.49 17.20
N SER A 389 10.89 -6.17 17.41
CA SER A 389 9.65 -5.38 17.33
C SER A 389 9.41 -4.87 15.90
N GLN A 390 8.15 -4.72 15.54
CA GLN A 390 7.68 -4.22 14.24
C GLN A 390 6.81 -2.99 14.46
N PHE A 391 6.77 -2.09 13.47
CA PHE A 391 5.89 -0.92 13.53
C PHE A 391 4.42 -1.37 13.57
N ASN A 392 3.65 -0.80 14.49
CA ASN A 392 2.22 -1.03 14.55
C ASN A 392 1.52 -0.14 13.51
N THR A 393 1.10 -0.74 12.40
CA THR A 393 0.47 -0.01 11.29
C THR A 393 -0.91 0.55 11.64
N LYS A 394 -1.51 0.17 12.79
CA LYS A 394 -2.71 0.85 13.31
C LYS A 394 -2.40 2.20 13.95
N PHE A 395 -1.20 2.39 14.48
CA PHE A 395 -0.79 3.67 15.06
C PHE A 395 -0.82 4.75 13.97
N PHE A 396 -1.21 5.98 14.33
CA PHE A 396 -1.23 7.08 13.36
C PHE A 396 0.16 7.30 12.75
N HIS A 397 0.27 7.30 11.43
CA HIS A 397 1.54 7.51 10.72
C HIS A 397 1.33 8.03 9.29
N PHE A 398 2.43 8.17 8.55
CA PHE A 398 2.42 8.62 7.16
C PHE A 398 2.85 7.52 6.21
N LEU A 399 2.16 7.45 5.08
CA LEU A 399 2.61 6.80 3.86
C LEU A 399 3.00 7.86 2.84
N ALA A 400 3.88 7.54 1.90
CA ALA A 400 4.16 8.39 0.76
C ALA A 400 4.46 7.58 -0.50
N PHE A 401 3.80 7.96 -1.59
CA PHE A 401 3.91 7.27 -2.88
C PHE A 401 4.27 8.26 -3.99
N PRO A 402 5.03 7.85 -5.02
CA PRO A 402 5.22 8.67 -6.21
C PRO A 402 3.87 9.01 -6.84
N THR A 403 3.66 10.27 -7.26
CA THR A 403 2.43 10.62 -8.01
C THR A 403 2.44 10.07 -9.44
N ASP A 404 3.60 9.61 -9.92
CA ASP A 404 3.73 8.89 -11.18
C ASP A 404 4.40 7.52 -10.92
N PRO A 405 3.69 6.54 -10.32
CA PRO A 405 4.31 5.29 -9.94
C PRO A 405 4.72 4.48 -11.18
N THR A 406 5.77 3.68 -11.02
CA THR A 406 6.12 2.66 -12.01
C THR A 406 5.06 1.57 -11.93
N VAL A 407 4.38 1.35 -13.05
CA VAL A 407 3.36 0.30 -13.16
C VAL A 407 4.04 -0.99 -13.57
N VAL A 408 3.92 -2.01 -12.72
CA VAL A 408 4.39 -3.36 -13.02
C VAL A 408 3.22 -4.14 -13.65
N PRO A 409 3.38 -4.72 -14.85
CA PRO A 409 2.40 -5.64 -15.39
C PRO A 409 2.17 -6.79 -14.40
N TYR A 410 0.92 -7.16 -14.19
CA TYR A 410 0.60 -8.33 -13.39
C TYR A 410 1.14 -9.59 -14.08
N THR A 411 1.94 -10.37 -13.34
CA THR A 411 2.45 -11.67 -13.77
C THR A 411 2.03 -12.70 -12.72
N PRO A 412 1.13 -13.65 -13.05
CA PRO A 412 0.69 -14.72 -12.16
C PRO A 412 1.85 -15.43 -11.47
#